data_AF-A0A8X6U6S3-F1
#
_entry.id   AF-A0A8X6U6S3-F1
#
_cell.length_a   1.000
_cell.length_b   1.000
_cell.length_c   1.000
_cell.angle_alpha   90.00
_cell.angle_beta   90.00
_cell.angle_gamma   90.00
#
_symmetry.space_group_name_H-M   'P 1'
#
loop_
_entity.id
_entity.type
_entity.pdbx_description
1 polymer ?
#
loop_
_entity_poly.entity_id
_entity_poly.type
_entity_poly.pdbx_seq_one_letter_code
_entity_poly.pdbx_strand_id
1 'polypeptide(L)'
;MANPDFYWIEFSKNTRLTTEVRRSLQDRLDSSVISQYQTLSEEFMEEFSERLDFDKLCRYQKLSESFIRRCLERGGPVNLALISEFQTLSTSFML
;
A
#
# COMPACT_ATOMS: atom_id res chain seq x y z
N MET A 1 11.96 -2.32 -27.41
CA MET A 1 11.63 -1.20 -26.51
C MET A 1 11.31 -1.82 -25.16
N ALA A 2 12.09 -1.55 -24.11
CA ALA A 2 11.78 -2.08 -22.79
C ALA A 2 10.48 -1.42 -22.30
N ASN A 3 9.52 -2.22 -21.83
CA ASN A 3 8.32 -1.69 -21.20
C ASN A 3 8.75 -0.95 -19.92
N PRO A 4 8.48 0.36 -19.77
CA PRO A 4 8.80 1.10 -18.54
C PRO A 4 8.23 0.43 -17.28
N ASP A 5 7.04 -0.17 -17.38
CA ASP A 5 6.39 -0.89 -16.27
C ASP A 5 7.22 -2.09 -15.83
N PHE A 6 7.84 -2.80 -16.78
CA PHE A 6 8.67 -3.96 -16.49
C PHE A 6 9.93 -3.56 -15.70
N TYR A 7 10.56 -2.44 -16.07
CA TYR A 7 11.72 -1.91 -15.36
C TYR A 7 11.35 -1.50 -13.92
N TRP A 8 10.20 -0.84 -13.73
CA TRP A 8 9.74 -0.45 -12.39
C TRP A 8 9.33 -1.63 -11.51
N ILE A 9 8.78 -2.70 -12.09
CA ILE A 9 8.50 -3.95 -11.36
C ILE A 9 9.79 -4.59 -10.86
N GLU A 10 10.87 -4.58 -11.65
CA GLU A 10 12.18 -5.10 -11.21
C GLU A 10 12.93 -4.15 -10.25
N PHE A 11 12.71 -2.84 -10.38
CA PHE A 11 13.34 -1.80 -9.56
C PHE A 11 12.69 -1.62 -8.18
N SER A 12 11.35 -1.59 -8.10
CA SER A 12 10.64 -2.03 -6.88
C SER A 12 11.01 -3.51 -6.63
N LYS A 13 10.44 -4.33 -5.78
CA LYS A 13 11.06 -5.61 -5.31
C LYS A 13 12.47 -5.50 -4.67
N ASN A 14 13.45 -4.82 -5.27
CA ASN A 14 14.86 -4.76 -4.84
C ASN A 14 15.23 -3.45 -4.12
N THR A 15 14.42 -2.40 -4.24
CA THR A 15 14.67 -1.12 -3.54
C THR A 15 14.07 -1.15 -2.14
N ARG A 16 14.77 -0.60 -1.13
CA ARG A 16 14.23 -0.33 0.21
C ARG A 16 13.61 1.07 0.23
N LEU A 17 12.84 1.43 1.26
CA LEU A 17 12.19 2.74 1.42
C LEU A 17 13.20 3.92 1.42
N THR A 18 13.65 4.35 0.24
CA THR A 18 14.65 5.40 0.02
C THR A 18 14.05 6.62 -0.68
N THR A 19 14.86 7.67 -0.88
CA THR A 19 14.51 8.88 -1.64
C THR A 19 14.01 8.59 -3.05
N GLU A 20 14.46 7.49 -3.65
CA GLU A 20 14.06 7.04 -4.99
C GLU A 20 12.59 6.61 -5.01
N VAL A 21 12.12 5.89 -3.99
CA VAL A 21 10.70 5.49 -3.88
C VAL A 21 9.80 6.72 -3.74
N ARG A 22 10.24 7.74 -3.00
CA ARG A 22 9.51 9.01 -2.87
C ARG A 22 9.40 9.74 -4.23
N ARG A 23 10.40 9.61 -5.09
CA ARG A 23 10.40 10.18 -6.44
C ARG A 23 9.48 9.40 -7.39
N SER A 24 9.52 8.07 -7.34
CA SER A 24 8.69 7.22 -8.21
C SER A 24 7.19 7.34 -7.89
N LEU A 25 6.82 7.60 -6.62
CA LEU A 25 5.42 7.89 -6.25
C LEU A 25 4.83 9.17 -6.88
N GLN A 26 5.59 9.93 -7.69
CA GLN A 26 5.05 11.03 -8.48
C GLN A 26 4.31 10.55 -9.74
N ASP A 27 4.58 9.33 -10.22
CA ASP A 27 3.87 8.70 -11.33
C ASP A 27 2.82 7.70 -10.80
N ARG A 28 1.58 7.76 -11.32
CA ARG A 28 0.48 6.89 -10.87
C ARG A 28 0.67 5.42 -11.28
N LEU A 29 1.41 5.14 -12.34
CA LEU A 29 1.73 3.76 -12.73
C LEU A 29 2.64 3.10 -11.69
N ASP A 30 3.59 3.86 -11.14
CA ASP A 30 4.56 3.38 -10.17
C ASP A 30 3.93 3.11 -8.80
N SER A 31 2.91 3.86 -8.39
CA SER A 31 2.30 3.68 -7.06
C SER A 31 1.53 2.37 -6.90
N SER A 32 0.89 1.87 -7.96
CA SER A 32 0.21 0.55 -7.95
C SER A 32 1.22 -0.60 -7.83
N VAL A 33 2.35 -0.48 -8.54
CA VAL A 33 3.47 -1.45 -8.48
C VAL A 33 4.11 -1.43 -7.09
N ILE A 34 4.37 -0.26 -6.52
CA ILE A 34 4.95 -0.09 -5.19
C ILE A 34 4.00 -0.68 -4.13
N SER A 35 2.72 -0.32 -4.14
CA SER A 35 1.72 -0.85 -3.20
C SER A 35 1.62 -2.38 -3.23
N GLN A 36 1.82 -3.00 -4.39
CA GLN A 36 1.72 -4.44 -4.55
C GLN A 36 3.01 -5.20 -4.18
N TYR A 37 4.18 -4.72 -4.59
CA TYR A 37 5.41 -5.51 -4.55
C TYR A 37 6.42 -5.09 -3.48
N GLN A 38 6.22 -3.95 -2.81
CA GLN A 38 7.11 -3.48 -1.75
C GLN A 38 6.53 -3.77 -0.38
N THR A 39 7.37 -4.08 0.60
CA THR A 39 6.95 -4.08 2.01
C THR A 39 7.01 -2.65 2.52
N LEU A 40 5.84 -2.02 2.66
CA LEU A 40 5.75 -0.65 3.16
C LEU A 40 5.48 -0.66 4.68
N SER A 41 6.01 0.31 5.42
CA SER A 41 5.61 0.53 6.80
C SER A 41 4.28 1.28 6.86
N GLU A 42 3.50 1.07 7.92
CA GLU A 42 2.23 1.78 8.11
C GLU A 42 2.41 3.30 8.22
N GLU A 43 3.52 3.75 8.83
CA GLU A 43 3.90 5.17 8.89
C GLU A 43 4.09 5.76 7.49
N PHE A 44 4.76 5.02 6.60
CA PHE A 44 4.93 5.42 5.21
C PHE A 44 3.59 5.43 4.46
N MET A 45 2.75 4.42 4.68
CA MET A 45 1.42 4.38 4.07
C MET A 45 0.56 5.58 4.48
N GLU A 46 0.69 6.02 5.73
CA GLU A 46 -0.03 7.19 6.26
C GLU A 46 0.50 8.50 5.65
N GLU A 47 1.83 8.70 5.61
CA GLU A 47 2.46 9.88 4.99
C GLU A 47 2.10 10.03 3.51
N PHE A 48 2.04 8.91 2.78
CA PHE A 48 1.82 8.89 1.33
C PHE A 48 0.42 8.41 0.94
N SER A 49 -0.56 8.55 1.85
CA SER A 49 -1.88 7.96 1.69
C SER A 49 -2.63 8.42 0.43
N GLU A 50 -2.41 9.66 -0.01
CA GLU A 50 -3.01 10.23 -1.24
C GLU A 50 -2.36 9.74 -2.54
N ARG A 51 -1.17 9.14 -2.47
CA ARG A 51 -0.39 8.72 -3.65
C ARG A 51 -0.39 7.22 -3.86
N LEU A 52 -0.59 6.46 -2.79
CA LEU A 52 -0.59 5.00 -2.84
C LEU A 52 -1.94 4.46 -3.31
N ASP A 53 -1.86 3.34 -4.02
CA ASP A 53 -3.05 2.57 -4.39
C ASP A 53 -3.49 1.72 -3.18
N PHE A 54 -4.50 2.19 -2.44
CA PHE A 54 -4.98 1.52 -1.22
C PHE A 54 -5.70 0.21 -1.48
N ASP A 55 -6.32 0.03 -2.63
CA ASP A 55 -6.94 -1.25 -2.98
C ASP A 55 -5.86 -2.32 -3.12
N LYS A 56 -4.70 -1.97 -3.71
CA LYS A 56 -3.51 -2.84 -3.73
C LYS A 56 -2.92 -3.04 -2.35
N LEU A 57 -2.83 -2.00 -1.51
CA LEU A 57 -2.34 -2.15 -0.14
C LEU A 57 -3.21 -3.14 0.65
N CYS A 58 -4.54 -2.99 0.61
CA CYS A 58 -5.48 -3.87 1.30
C CYS A 58 -5.38 -5.32 0.82
N ARG A 59 -4.99 -5.56 -0.44
CA ARG A 59 -4.87 -6.90 -1.00
C ARG A 59 -3.52 -7.56 -0.73
N TYR A 60 -2.43 -6.79 -0.79
CA TYR A 60 -1.07 -7.36 -0.87
C TYR A 60 -0.20 -7.05 0.35
N GLN A 61 -0.50 -6.01 1.12
CA GLN A 61 0.22 -5.72 2.36
C GLN A 61 -0.44 -6.41 3.54
N LYS A 62 0.32 -6.65 4.61
CA LYS A 62 -0.23 -7.02 5.91
C LYS A 62 -0.47 -5.75 6.70
N LEU A 63 -1.74 -5.42 6.92
CA LEU A 63 -2.15 -4.24 7.67
C LEU A 63 -2.49 -4.64 9.11
N SER A 64 -2.03 -3.88 10.10
CA SER A 64 -2.46 -4.10 11.47
C SER A 64 -3.87 -3.56 11.70
N GLU A 65 -4.60 -4.20 12.61
CA GLU A 65 -5.90 -3.68 13.06
C GLU A 65 -5.81 -2.25 13.56
N SER A 66 -4.70 -1.89 14.23
CA SER A 66 -4.49 -0.54 14.74
C SER A 66 -4.44 0.50 13.61
N PHE A 67 -3.79 0.18 12.49
CA PHE A 67 -3.74 1.04 11.31
C PHE A 67 -5.10 1.13 10.64
N ILE A 68 -5.79 0.00 10.48
CA ILE A 68 -7.12 -0.01 9.89
C ILE A 68 -8.09 0.85 10.72
N ARG A 69 -8.06 0.77 12.06
CA ARG A 69 -8.86 1.66 12.93
C ARG A 69 -8.51 3.12 12.70
N ARG A 70 -7.22 3.50 12.71
CA ARG A 70 -6.80 4.88 12.45
C ARG A 70 -7.29 5.37 11.09
N CYS A 71 -7.21 4.55 10.05
CA CYS A 71 -7.73 4.90 8.73
C CYS A 71 -9.25 5.09 8.75
N LEU A 72 -10.02 4.21 9.40
CA LEU A 72 -11.47 4.34 9.48
C LEU A 72 -11.90 5.59 10.27
N GLU A 73 -11.25 5.86 11.41
CA GLU A 73 -11.53 7.03 12.25
C GLU A 73 -11.22 8.34 11.52
N ARG A 74 -10.17 8.36 10.69
CA ARG A 74 -9.74 9.54 9.93
C ARG A 74 -10.43 9.68 8.57
N GLY A 75 -11.31 8.75 8.20
CA GLY A 75 -11.96 8.74 6.87
C GLY A 75 -10.98 8.48 5.72
N GLY A 76 -9.91 7.71 5.97
CA GLY A 76 -8.90 7.36 4.98
C GLY A 76 -9.40 6.43 3.87
N PRO A 77 -8.60 6.23 2.81
CA PRO A 77 -8.99 5.50 1.58
C PRO A 77 -9.03 3.97 1.75
N VAL A 78 -9.55 3.47 2.87
CA VAL A 78 -9.63 2.04 3.17
C VAL A 78 -10.91 1.44 2.61
N ASN A 79 -10.75 0.38 1.81
CA ASN A 79 -11.85 -0.42 1.31
C ASN A 79 -12.10 -1.63 2.22
N LEU A 80 -13.16 -1.55 3.05
CA LEU A 80 -13.53 -2.60 4.00
C LEU A 80 -13.82 -3.96 3.34
N ALA A 81 -14.39 -3.95 2.13
CA ALA A 81 -14.65 -5.20 1.41
C ALA A 81 -13.34 -5.91 1.08
N LEU A 82 -12.35 -5.18 0.56
CA LEU A 82 -11.02 -5.74 0.28
C LEU A 82 -10.31 -6.17 1.56
N ILE A 83 -10.39 -5.38 2.63
CA ILE A 83 -9.78 -5.77 3.90
C ILE A 83 -10.38 -7.08 4.42
N SER A 84 -11.71 -7.23 4.37
CA SER A 84 -12.37 -8.45 4.82
C SER A 84 -12.02 -9.69 3.98
N GLU A 85 -11.71 -9.49 2.70
CA GLU A 85 -11.35 -10.56 1.76
C GLU A 85 -9.89 -10.98 1.87
N PHE A 86 -8.98 -10.03 2.12
CA PHE A 86 -7.53 -10.24 1.99
C PHE A 86 -6.75 -10.13 3.31
N GLN A 87 -7.30 -9.51 4.35
CA GLN A 87 -6.65 -9.39 5.66
C GLN A 87 -7.18 -10.41 6.67
N THR A 88 -6.31 -10.81 7.60
CA THR A 88 -6.72 -11.62 8.75
C THR A 88 -7.00 -10.70 9.94
N LEU A 89 -8.27 -10.59 10.32
CA LEU A 89 -8.73 -9.77 11.44
C LEU A 89 -9.19 -10.65 12.60
N SER A 90 -8.98 -10.18 13.83
CA SER A 90 -9.50 -10.81 15.03
C SER A 90 -11.01 -10.68 15.11
N THR A 91 -11.64 -11.63 15.78
CA THR A 91 -13.09 -11.57 16.05
C THR A 91 -13.47 -10.30 16.82
N SER A 92 -12.63 -9.85 17.75
CA SER A 92 -12.81 -8.61 18.50
C SER A 92 -12.73 -7.34 17.64
N PHE A 93 -12.17 -7.43 16.44
CA PHE A 93 -12.21 -6.33 15.48
C PHE A 93 -13.51 -6.32 14.67
N MET A 94 -14.07 -7.50 14.40
CA MET A 94 -15.27 -7.67 13.59
C MET A 94 -16.59 -7.56 14.37
N LEU A 95 -16.54 -7.61 15.71
CA LEU A 95 -17.65 -7.44 16.64
C LEU A 95 -17.65 -6.03 17.24
#